data_AF-A0A973L5Y1-F1
#
_entry.id   AF-A0A973L5Y1-F1
#
_cell.length_a   1.000
_cell.length_b   1.000
_cell.length_c   1.000
_cell.angle_alpha   90.00
_cell.angle_beta   90.00
_cell.angle_gamma   90.00
#
_symmetry.space_group_name_H-M   'P 1'
#
loop_
_entity.id
_entity.type
_entity.pdbx_description
1 polymer ?
#
loop_
_entity_poly.entity_id
_entity_poly.type
_entity_poly.pdbx_seq_one_letter_code
_entity_poly.pdbx_strand_id
1 'polypeptide(L)'
;MTPQTDLVDATPARQQLRELVARGWPVTHIAQHIDTPHTTIVNIYIGRGSRTNRYLARAIARAHEELIDADPATCGVRTHLSRRARRSAALHGWGWQPAVQHAGPLPAEAIARFQNGTRKVGWAHLEWDGPSHFMVLGQQYRPPRIAFTLRTGREPIGGVRPECGHPGCVAPDHVEDQPGRVQTRKRPRDAWRPPAA
;
A
#
# COMPACT_ATOMS: atom_id res chain seq x y z
N MET A 1 34.62 27.61 10.18
CA MET A 1 34.13 26.78 11.30
C MET A 1 32.99 25.92 10.80
N THR A 2 33.20 24.63 10.57
CA THR A 2 32.08 23.72 10.27
C THR A 2 31.26 23.52 11.55
N PRO A 3 29.95 23.81 11.54
CA PRO A 3 29.11 23.58 12.72
C PRO A 3 29.21 22.10 13.10
N GLN A 4 29.63 21.85 14.34
CA GLN A 4 29.73 20.51 14.89
C GLN A 4 28.34 19.88 14.84
N THR A 5 28.18 18.85 14.00
CA THR A 5 26.87 18.29 13.69
C THR A 5 26.41 17.47 14.88
N ASP A 6 25.55 18.05 15.71
CA ASP A 6 24.92 17.36 16.84
C ASP A 6 23.92 16.34 16.29
N LEU A 7 24.38 15.08 16.18
CA LEU A 7 23.63 13.97 15.61
C LEU A 7 22.77 13.30 16.70
N VAL A 8 21.49 13.09 16.41
CA VAL A 8 20.50 12.44 17.27
C VAL A 8 19.92 11.19 16.58
N ASP A 9 19.24 10.32 17.34
CA ASP A 9 18.50 9.18 16.78
C ASP A 9 17.46 9.63 15.75
N ALA A 10 17.50 9.04 14.55
CA ALA A 10 16.59 9.36 13.45
C ALA A 10 15.23 8.64 13.55
N THR A 11 15.05 7.72 14.50
CA THR A 11 13.86 6.88 14.60
C THR A 11 12.55 7.66 14.79
N PRO A 12 12.46 8.65 15.70
CA PRO A 12 11.25 9.46 15.85
C PRO A 12 10.90 10.24 14.58
N ALA A 13 11.89 10.90 13.97
CA ALA A 13 11.71 11.65 12.73
C ALA A 13 11.22 10.74 11.58
N ARG A 14 11.73 9.51 11.50
CA ARG A 14 11.30 8.52 10.51
C ARG A 14 9.84 8.11 10.71
N GLN A 15 9.41 7.90 11.96
CA GLN A 15 8.03 7.55 12.27
C GLN A 15 7.07 8.69 11.90
N GLN A 16 7.42 9.93 12.25
CA GLN A 16 6.65 11.12 11.91
C GLN A 16 6.48 11.30 10.39
N LEU A 17 7.57 11.18 9.62
CA LEU A 17 7.51 11.24 8.15
C LEU A 17 6.61 10.14 7.57
N ARG A 18 6.70 8.92 8.11
CA ARG A 18 5.87 7.79 7.65
C ARG A 18 4.38 8.03 7.91
N GLU A 19 4.04 8.62 9.05
CA GLU A 19 2.66 8.95 9.39
C GLU A 19 2.08 10.05 8.48
N LEU A 20 2.85 11.11 8.21
CA LEU A 20 2.46 12.15 7.25
C LEU A 20 2.24 11.56 5.85
N VAL A 21 3.16 10.71 5.38
CA VAL A 21 3.02 10.04 4.08
C VAL A 21 1.78 9.12 4.05
N ALA A 22 1.47 8.44 5.16
CA ALA A 22 0.27 7.61 5.29
C ALA A 22 -1.03 8.41 5.23
N ARG A 23 -1.05 9.64 5.75
CA ARG A 23 -2.16 10.60 5.59
C ARG A 23 -2.23 11.22 4.19
N GLY A 24 -1.16 11.09 3.42
CA GLY A 24 -1.11 11.49 2.02
C GLY A 24 -0.35 12.79 1.79
N TRP A 25 0.59 13.13 2.65
CA TRP A 25 1.57 14.18 2.41
C TRP A 25 2.74 13.64 1.57
N PRO A 26 2.96 14.13 0.33
CA PRO A 26 4.09 13.72 -0.48
C PRO A 26 5.40 14.17 0.17
N VAL A 27 6.43 13.32 0.12
CA VAL A 27 7.76 13.65 0.68
C VAL A 27 8.34 14.94 0.09
N THR A 28 8.08 15.23 -1.19
CA THR A 28 8.48 16.48 -1.83
C THR A 28 7.83 17.71 -1.20
N HIS A 29 6.56 17.61 -0.81
CA HIS A 29 5.83 18.71 -0.17
C HIS A 29 6.32 18.90 1.27
N ILE A 30 6.49 17.82 2.03
CA ILE A 30 7.08 17.89 3.38
C ILE A 30 8.48 18.52 3.34
N ALA A 31 9.32 18.11 2.37
CA ALA A 31 10.66 18.64 2.19
C ALA A 31 10.67 20.15 1.88
N GLN A 32 9.74 20.62 1.03
CA GLN A 32 9.53 22.03 0.77
C GLN A 32 9.05 22.79 2.01
N HIS A 33 8.13 22.21 2.78
CA HIS A 33 7.58 22.81 4.01
C HIS A 33 8.65 23.10 5.06
N ILE A 34 9.69 22.25 5.15
CA ILE A 34 10.80 22.41 6.11
C ILE A 34 12.10 22.90 5.47
N ASP A 35 12.04 23.44 4.25
CA ASP A 35 13.19 23.95 3.49
C ASP A 35 14.40 23.00 3.49
N THR A 36 14.15 21.71 3.26
CA THR A 36 15.20 20.68 3.26
C THR A 36 15.24 19.98 1.90
N PRO A 37 16.43 19.64 1.36
CA PRO A 37 16.53 18.87 0.13
C PRO A 37 15.74 17.56 0.20
N HIS A 38 14.92 17.30 -0.82
CA HIS A 38 14.08 16.11 -0.91
C HIS A 38 14.86 14.79 -0.70
N THR A 39 16.09 14.70 -1.22
CA THR A 39 16.96 13.52 -1.07
C THR A 39 17.30 13.22 0.39
N THR A 40 17.50 14.25 1.22
CA THR A 40 17.76 14.11 2.65
C THR A 40 16.55 13.50 3.36
N ILE A 41 15.35 13.99 3.06
CA ILE A 41 14.11 13.45 3.65
C ILE A 41 13.89 12.01 3.21
N VAL A 42 14.10 11.70 1.92
CA VAL A 42 14.01 10.32 1.40
C VAL A 42 14.97 9.39 2.12
N ASN A 43 16.22 9.79 2.38
CA ASN A 43 17.20 8.95 3.08
C ASN A 43 16.74 8.62 4.52
N ILE A 44 16.23 9.60 5.27
CA ILE A 44 15.69 9.37 6.63
C ILE A 44 14.47 8.44 6.55
N TYR A 45 13.54 8.74 5.63
CA TYR A 45 12.30 8.03 5.37
C TYR A 45 12.51 6.54 5.05
N ILE A 46 13.45 6.22 4.15
CA ILE A 46 13.78 4.82 3.79
C ILE A 46 14.66 4.13 4.85
N GLY A 47 15.12 4.86 5.87
CA GLY A 47 15.95 4.30 6.94
C GLY A 47 17.44 4.18 6.60
N ARG A 48 17.95 4.98 5.66
CA ARG A 48 19.41 5.09 5.48
C ARG A 48 19.99 5.93 6.61
N GLY A 49 20.72 5.25 7.50
CA GLY A 49 21.37 5.85 8.66
C GLY A 49 20.51 5.78 9.93
N SER A 50 21.18 5.55 11.06
CA SER A 50 20.58 5.53 12.40
C SER A 50 20.48 6.91 13.04
N ARG A 51 21.23 7.90 12.53
CA ARG A 51 21.33 9.23 13.11
C ARG A 51 21.02 10.32 12.09
N THR A 52 20.48 11.44 12.57
CA THR A 52 20.20 12.65 11.79
C THR A 52 20.64 13.89 12.56
N ASN A 53 20.77 15.03 11.87
CA ASN A 53 21.07 16.30 12.53
C ASN A 53 19.90 16.71 13.46
N ARG A 54 20.20 17.14 14.70
CA ARG A 54 19.19 17.60 15.68
C ARG A 54 18.27 18.68 15.14
N TYR A 55 18.80 19.63 14.39
CA TYR A 55 18.01 20.69 13.75
C TYR A 55 16.95 20.09 12.83
N LEU A 56 17.35 19.16 11.97
CA LEU A 56 16.45 18.49 11.03
C LEU A 56 15.41 17.62 11.75
N ALA A 57 15.80 16.91 12.82
CA ALA A 57 14.84 16.16 13.63
C ALA A 57 13.74 17.06 14.23
N ARG A 58 14.13 18.23 14.74
CA ARG A 58 13.17 19.23 15.27
C ARG A 58 12.30 19.82 14.16
N ALA A 59 12.85 20.10 12.99
CA ALA A 59 12.10 20.62 11.85
C ALA A 59 11.02 19.60 11.39
N ILE A 60 11.37 18.32 11.31
CA ILE A 60 10.42 17.24 10.99
C ILE A 60 9.32 17.13 12.06
N ALA A 61 9.69 17.20 13.34
CA ALA A 61 8.71 17.13 14.43
C ALA A 61 7.70 18.28 14.37
N ARG A 62 8.17 19.51 14.14
CA ARG A 62 7.28 20.67 13.95
C ARG A 62 6.37 20.52 12.75
N ALA A 63 6.90 20.09 11.60
CA ALA A 63 6.07 19.85 10.42
C ALA A 63 5.04 18.74 10.64
N HIS A 64 5.36 17.73 11.46
CA HIS A 64 4.39 16.71 11.85
C HIS A 64 3.26 17.32 12.67
N GLU A 65 3.57 18.06 13.74
CA GLU A 65 2.57 18.75 14.57
C GLU A 65 1.65 19.67 13.73
N GLU A 66 2.20 20.39 12.76
CA GLU A 66 1.44 21.31 11.89
C GLU A 66 0.58 20.59 10.85
N LEU A 67 1.08 19.50 10.25
CA LEU A 67 0.45 18.87 9.09
C LEU A 67 -0.40 17.65 9.44
N ILE A 68 -0.32 17.13 10.68
CA ILE A 68 -0.97 15.86 11.03
C ILE A 68 -2.49 15.89 10.94
N ASP A 69 -3.10 17.02 11.30
CA ASP A 69 -4.54 17.23 11.27
C ASP A 69 -5.01 18.08 10.08
N ALA A 70 -4.07 18.61 9.29
CA ALA A 70 -4.37 19.39 8.10
C ALA A 70 -4.76 18.47 6.91
N ASP A 71 -5.69 18.94 6.08
CA ASP A 71 -6.01 18.28 4.80
C ASP A 71 -4.96 18.63 3.75
N PRO A 72 -4.26 17.66 3.14
CA PRO A 72 -3.32 17.93 2.06
C PRO A 72 -3.91 18.79 0.93
N ALA A 73 -5.21 18.63 0.61
CA ALA A 73 -5.84 19.40 -0.46
C ALA A 73 -5.93 20.90 -0.15
N THR A 74 -6.20 21.28 1.10
CA THR A 74 -6.26 22.71 1.51
C THR A 74 -4.88 23.36 1.52
N CYS A 75 -3.81 22.56 1.67
CA CYS A 75 -2.42 23.00 1.59
C CYS A 75 -1.80 22.86 0.18
N GLY A 76 -2.64 22.78 -0.86
CA GLY A 76 -2.20 22.80 -2.26
C GLY A 76 -1.64 21.48 -2.78
N VAL A 77 -1.73 20.38 -2.03
CA VAL A 77 -1.32 19.06 -2.51
C VAL A 77 -2.36 18.55 -3.52
N ARG A 78 -1.92 18.33 -4.76
CA ARG A 78 -2.76 17.73 -5.81
C ARG A 78 -3.26 16.35 -5.39
N THR A 79 -4.54 16.05 -5.62
CA THR A 79 -5.19 14.79 -5.22
C THR A 79 -4.43 13.53 -5.65
N HIS A 80 -3.88 13.52 -6.87
CA HIS A 80 -3.15 12.36 -7.38
C HIS A 80 -1.81 12.15 -6.65
N LEU A 81 -1.13 13.22 -6.19
CA LEU A 81 0.09 13.13 -5.39
C LEU A 81 -0.22 12.62 -3.99
N SER A 82 -1.30 13.11 -3.38
CA SER A 82 -1.75 12.61 -2.08
C SER A 82 -2.09 11.12 -2.16
N ARG A 83 -2.86 10.71 -3.18
CA ARG A 83 -3.15 9.29 -3.45
C ARG A 83 -1.88 8.46 -3.65
N ARG A 84 -0.88 9.00 -4.36
CA ARG A 84 0.42 8.33 -4.57
C ARG A 84 1.18 8.16 -3.26
N ALA A 85 1.21 9.18 -2.39
CA ALA A 85 1.84 9.11 -1.08
C ALA A 85 1.21 8.03 -0.20
N ARG A 86 -0.13 8.01 -0.05
CA ARG A 86 -0.86 6.98 0.70
C ARG A 86 -0.60 5.58 0.15
N ARG A 87 -0.61 5.42 -1.18
CA ARG A 87 -0.30 4.14 -1.84
C ARG A 87 1.13 3.69 -1.53
N SER A 88 2.10 4.60 -1.54
CA SER A 88 3.49 4.29 -1.17
C SER A 88 3.58 3.82 0.28
N ALA A 89 2.95 4.55 1.20
CA ALA A 89 2.83 4.18 2.61
C ALA A 89 2.28 2.77 2.80
N ALA A 90 1.14 2.46 2.17
CA ALA A 90 0.51 1.13 2.21
C ALA A 90 1.42 0.01 1.68
N LEU A 91 2.16 0.26 0.60
CA LEU A 91 3.09 -0.73 0.03
C LEU A 91 4.28 -1.05 0.95
N HIS A 92 4.68 -0.07 1.78
CA HIS A 92 5.74 -0.25 2.75
C HIS A 92 5.25 -0.69 4.13
N GLY A 93 3.94 -0.91 4.31
CA GLY A 93 3.35 -1.21 5.62
C GLY A 93 3.44 -0.02 6.60
N TRP A 94 3.61 1.19 6.09
CA TRP A 94 3.76 2.42 6.86
C TRP A 94 2.43 3.16 6.79
N GLY A 95 1.51 2.86 7.69
CA GLY A 95 0.30 3.67 7.75
C GLY A 95 -0.84 3.05 8.53
N TRP A 96 -1.48 3.95 9.27
CA TRP A 96 -2.91 3.94 9.55
C TRP A 96 -3.66 3.61 8.26
N GLN A 97 -4.23 2.41 8.21
CA GLN A 97 -5.20 2.07 7.18
C GLN A 97 -6.41 2.94 7.53
N PRO A 98 -6.79 4.00 6.75
CA PRO A 98 -8.12 4.55 6.91
C PRO A 98 -9.01 3.33 6.78
N ALA A 99 -9.74 2.98 7.85
CA ALA A 99 -10.49 1.73 7.92
C ALA A 99 -11.13 1.52 6.56
N VAL A 100 -10.52 0.66 5.74
CA VAL A 100 -11.12 0.29 4.47
C VAL A 100 -12.40 -0.34 4.99
N GLN A 101 -13.55 0.20 4.59
CA GLN A 101 -14.83 0.03 5.30
C GLN A 101 -15.34 -1.42 5.38
N HIS A 102 -14.47 -2.42 5.16
CA HIS A 102 -14.70 -3.84 5.32
C HIS A 102 -13.57 -4.48 6.16
N ALA A 103 -13.25 -3.89 7.32
CA ALA A 103 -12.55 -4.65 8.37
C ALA A 103 -13.43 -5.79 8.93
N GLY A 104 -14.72 -5.82 8.55
CA GLY A 104 -15.63 -6.93 8.83
C GLY A 104 -15.53 -8.05 7.79
N PRO A 105 -16.05 -9.24 8.12
CA PRO A 105 -16.20 -10.33 7.16
C PRO A 105 -16.97 -9.85 5.92
N LEU A 106 -16.67 -10.45 4.75
CA LEU A 106 -17.44 -10.20 3.53
C LEU A 106 -18.93 -10.45 3.79
N PRO A 107 -19.84 -9.58 3.34
CA PRO A 107 -21.27 -9.84 3.41
C PRO A 107 -21.60 -11.18 2.73
N ALA A 108 -22.52 -11.94 3.32
CA ALA A 108 -22.92 -13.23 2.78
C ALA A 108 -23.44 -13.11 1.34
N GLU A 109 -24.12 -12.02 1.00
CA GLU A 109 -24.60 -11.79 -0.38
C GLU A 109 -23.44 -11.55 -1.36
N ALA A 110 -22.33 -10.95 -0.92
CA ALA A 110 -21.16 -10.77 -1.77
C ALA A 110 -20.47 -12.11 -2.06
N ILE A 111 -20.38 -12.97 -1.06
CA ILE A 111 -19.84 -14.34 -1.20
C ILE A 111 -20.73 -15.16 -2.14
N ALA A 112 -22.04 -15.17 -1.89
CA ALA A 112 -23.01 -15.91 -2.72
C ALA A 112 -23.00 -15.42 -4.17
N ARG A 113 -22.96 -14.10 -4.39
CA ARG A 113 -22.87 -13.52 -5.73
C ARG A 113 -21.57 -13.87 -6.43
N PHE A 114 -20.45 -13.88 -5.71
CA PHE A 114 -19.17 -14.36 -6.24
C PHE A 114 -19.26 -15.84 -6.66
N GLN A 115 -19.78 -16.71 -5.80
CA GLN A 115 -19.93 -18.13 -6.08
C GLN A 115 -20.80 -18.38 -7.31
N ASN A 116 -21.97 -17.72 -7.38
CA ASN A 116 -22.93 -17.89 -8.47
C ASN A 116 -22.47 -17.32 -9.81
N GLY A 117 -21.63 -16.28 -9.81
CA GLY A 117 -21.07 -15.69 -11.03
C GLY A 117 -19.68 -16.21 -11.41
N THR A 118 -19.24 -17.31 -10.79
CA THR A 118 -18.01 -17.99 -11.20
C THR A 118 -18.29 -19.30 -11.90
N ARG A 119 -17.54 -19.55 -12.98
CA ARG A 119 -17.53 -20.83 -13.70
C ARG A 119 -16.14 -21.44 -13.65
N LYS A 120 -16.06 -22.77 -13.48
CA LYS A 120 -14.80 -23.50 -13.60
C LYS A 120 -14.34 -23.51 -15.05
N VAL A 121 -13.06 -23.21 -15.28
CA VAL A 121 -12.42 -23.26 -16.60
C VAL A 121 -11.14 -24.09 -16.48
N GLY A 122 -11.07 -25.20 -17.21
CA GLY A 122 -10.01 -26.19 -17.02
C GLY A 122 -10.05 -26.81 -15.63
N TRP A 123 -8.89 -27.28 -15.17
CA TRP A 123 -8.78 -28.09 -13.95
C TRP A 123 -8.71 -27.28 -12.65
N ALA A 124 -8.21 -26.04 -12.69
CA ALA A 124 -7.95 -25.25 -11.48
C ALA A 124 -8.35 -23.76 -11.59
N HIS A 125 -8.85 -23.28 -12.73
CA HIS A 125 -9.20 -21.86 -12.88
C HIS A 125 -10.68 -21.62 -12.62
N LEU A 126 -10.98 -20.44 -12.08
CA LEU A 126 -12.32 -19.88 -12.01
C LEU A 126 -12.34 -18.61 -12.84
N GLU A 127 -13.31 -18.47 -13.72
CA GLU A 127 -13.60 -17.22 -14.41
C GLU A 127 -14.86 -16.60 -13.86
N TRP A 128 -14.85 -15.27 -13.80
CA TRP A 128 -16.03 -14.49 -13.47
C TRP A 128 -16.81 -14.19 -14.75
N ASP A 129 -18.08 -14.57 -14.80
CA ASP A 129 -18.96 -14.38 -15.96
C ASP A 129 -19.74 -13.05 -15.95
N GLY A 130 -19.74 -12.36 -14.81
CA GLY A 130 -20.48 -11.13 -14.60
C GLY A 130 -19.72 -9.84 -14.96
N PRO A 131 -20.26 -8.68 -14.55
CA PRO A 131 -19.61 -7.38 -14.74
C PRO A 131 -18.29 -7.25 -13.96
N SER A 132 -17.38 -6.37 -14.39
CA SER A 132 -16.06 -6.15 -13.74
C SER A 132 -16.12 -5.81 -12.24
N HIS A 133 -17.29 -5.37 -11.76
CA HIS A 133 -17.63 -5.15 -10.37
C HIS A 133 -19.14 -5.31 -10.18
N PHE A 134 -19.58 -5.50 -8.94
CA PHE A 134 -20.99 -5.54 -8.58
C PHE A 134 -21.25 -4.86 -7.23
N MET A 135 -22.50 -4.45 -7.00
CA MET A 135 -22.91 -3.76 -5.77
C MET A 135 -23.58 -4.74 -4.79
N VAL A 136 -23.21 -4.65 -3.51
CA VAL A 136 -23.87 -5.33 -2.39
C VAL A 136 -23.96 -4.33 -1.25
N LEU A 137 -25.17 -4.11 -0.71
CA LEU A 137 -25.41 -3.17 0.40
C LEU A 137 -24.83 -1.76 0.16
N GLY A 138 -24.94 -1.25 -1.08
CA GLY A 138 -24.40 0.06 -1.46
C GLY A 138 -22.88 0.12 -1.61
N GLN A 139 -22.17 -1.01 -1.46
CA GLN A 139 -20.72 -1.10 -1.58
C GLN A 139 -20.31 -1.83 -2.87
N GLN A 140 -19.25 -1.36 -3.51
CA GLN A 140 -18.72 -1.92 -4.75
C GLN A 140 -17.70 -3.02 -4.49
N TYR A 141 -17.97 -4.22 -4.99
CA TYR A 141 -17.09 -5.38 -4.90
C TYR A 141 -16.47 -5.74 -6.25
N ARG A 142 -15.22 -6.22 -6.23
CA ARG A 142 -14.51 -6.75 -7.40
C ARG A 142 -14.24 -8.25 -7.21
N PRO A 143 -14.55 -9.11 -8.18
CA PRO A 143 -14.40 -10.56 -8.03
C PRO A 143 -12.99 -11.02 -7.61
N PRO A 144 -11.87 -10.51 -8.18
CA PRO A 144 -10.53 -10.89 -7.72
C PRO A 144 -10.26 -10.53 -6.25
N ARG A 145 -10.84 -9.43 -5.74
CA ARG A 145 -10.68 -9.03 -4.33
C ARG A 145 -11.45 -9.98 -3.41
N ILE A 146 -12.67 -10.37 -3.78
CA ILE A 146 -13.44 -11.37 -3.02
C ILE A 146 -12.69 -12.69 -2.96
N ALA A 147 -12.20 -13.19 -4.09
CA ALA A 147 -11.40 -14.41 -4.15
C ALA A 147 -10.19 -14.37 -3.19
N PHE A 148 -9.49 -13.23 -3.20
CA PHE A 148 -8.35 -13.00 -2.31
C PHE A 148 -8.76 -13.01 -0.83
N THR A 149 -9.82 -12.29 -0.47
CA THR A 149 -10.32 -12.20 0.91
C THR A 149 -10.84 -13.55 1.39
N LEU A 150 -11.54 -14.32 0.54
CA LEU A 150 -11.99 -15.69 0.85
C LEU A 150 -10.82 -16.62 1.18
N ARG A 151 -9.72 -16.56 0.43
CA ARG A 151 -8.52 -17.37 0.70
C ARG A 151 -7.82 -16.95 1.99
N THR A 152 -7.64 -15.65 2.18
CA THR A 152 -6.66 -15.13 3.15
C THR A 152 -7.26 -14.61 4.44
N GLY A 153 -8.58 -14.40 4.50
CA GLY A 153 -9.26 -13.76 5.62
C GLY A 153 -8.88 -12.29 5.82
N ARG A 154 -8.14 -11.66 4.89
CA ARG A 154 -7.72 -10.25 4.99
C ARG A 154 -8.11 -9.46 3.74
N GLU A 155 -8.27 -8.15 3.91
CA GLU A 155 -8.52 -7.24 2.79
C GLU A 155 -7.25 -7.08 1.92
N PRO A 156 -7.35 -7.07 0.59
CA PRO A 156 -6.19 -6.94 -0.28
C PRO A 156 -5.63 -5.52 -0.28
N ILE A 157 -4.30 -5.41 -0.23
CA ILE A 157 -3.57 -4.15 -0.33
C ILE A 157 -3.29 -3.86 -1.81
N GLY A 158 -3.84 -2.75 -2.32
CA GLY A 158 -3.69 -2.37 -3.72
C GLY A 158 -4.48 -3.27 -4.67
N GLY A 159 -3.95 -3.47 -5.88
CA GLY A 159 -4.63 -4.24 -6.93
C GLY A 159 -4.36 -5.74 -6.84
N VAL A 160 -5.42 -6.54 -6.86
CA VAL A 160 -5.36 -8.01 -6.94
C VAL A 160 -5.28 -8.46 -8.39
N ARG A 161 -4.38 -9.38 -8.70
CA ARG A 161 -4.22 -9.96 -10.04
C ARG A 161 -3.99 -11.47 -9.96
N PRO A 162 -4.38 -12.23 -10.99
CA PRO A 162 -3.99 -13.63 -11.10
C PRO A 162 -2.49 -13.77 -11.35
N GLU A 163 -1.88 -14.77 -10.71
CA GLU A 163 -0.47 -15.15 -10.91
C GLU A 163 -0.33 -16.48 -11.68
N CYS A 164 -1.44 -17.17 -11.97
CA CYS A 164 -1.46 -18.46 -12.69
C CYS A 164 -1.28 -18.36 -14.23
N GLY A 165 -1.12 -17.16 -14.78
CA GLY A 165 -1.01 -16.94 -16.24
C GLY A 165 -2.34 -16.96 -17.01
N HIS A 166 -3.41 -17.56 -16.45
CA HIS A 166 -4.75 -17.55 -17.07
C HIS A 166 -5.42 -16.17 -16.97
N PRO A 167 -5.71 -15.48 -18.09
CA PRO A 167 -6.31 -14.16 -18.08
C PRO A 167 -7.67 -14.16 -17.37
N GLY A 168 -7.88 -13.22 -16.45
CA GLY A 168 -9.16 -13.08 -15.75
C GLY A 168 -9.44 -14.15 -14.69
N CYS A 169 -8.49 -15.03 -14.36
CA CYS A 169 -8.67 -16.02 -13.30
C CYS A 169 -8.97 -15.34 -11.95
N VAL A 170 -10.03 -15.81 -11.29
CA VAL A 170 -10.47 -15.40 -9.95
C VAL A 170 -10.48 -16.57 -8.97
N ALA A 171 -9.80 -17.68 -9.30
CA ALA A 171 -9.63 -18.77 -8.33
C ALA A 171 -8.91 -18.24 -7.07
N PRO A 172 -9.41 -18.49 -5.85
CA PRO A 172 -8.83 -17.97 -4.61
C PRO A 172 -7.33 -18.20 -4.50
N ASP A 173 -6.85 -19.41 -4.86
CA ASP A 173 -5.43 -19.80 -4.80
C ASP A 173 -4.55 -19.17 -5.88
N HIS A 174 -5.15 -18.60 -6.91
CA HIS A 174 -4.42 -18.04 -8.05
C HIS A 174 -4.30 -16.52 -8.02
N VAL A 175 -4.95 -15.85 -7.07
CA VAL A 175 -4.94 -14.38 -6.99
C VAL A 175 -4.03 -13.88 -5.88
N GLU A 176 -3.31 -12.80 -6.15
CA GLU A 176 -2.42 -12.17 -5.18
C GLU A 176 -2.55 -10.64 -5.21
N ASP A 177 -2.38 -10.01 -4.05
CA ASP A 177 -2.45 -8.55 -3.93
C ASP A 177 -1.11 -7.88 -4.25
N GLN A 178 -1.06 -6.54 -4.19
CA GLN A 178 0.13 -5.83 -4.67
C GLN A 178 1.41 -6.16 -3.87
N PRO A 179 1.40 -6.18 -2.52
CA PRO A 179 2.54 -6.62 -1.73
C PRO A 179 3.00 -8.05 -2.04
N GLY A 180 2.08 -9.02 -2.09
CA GLY A 180 2.45 -10.42 -2.38
C GLY A 180 3.13 -10.55 -3.74
N ARG A 181 2.62 -9.84 -4.75
CA ARG A 181 3.23 -9.80 -6.09
C ARG A 181 4.62 -9.17 -6.14
N VAL A 182 4.85 -8.13 -5.34
CA VAL A 182 6.19 -7.52 -5.23
C VAL A 182 7.17 -8.50 -4.58
N GLN A 183 6.73 -9.30 -3.61
CA GLN A 183 7.57 -10.33 -2.99
C GLN A 183 7.90 -11.46 -3.97
N THR A 184 6.91 -11.98 -4.72
CA THR A 184 7.13 -13.04 -5.72
C THR A 184 8.12 -12.60 -6.80
N ARG A 185 8.04 -11.34 -7.27
CA ARG A 185 8.98 -10.79 -8.26
C ARG A 185 10.42 -10.67 -7.75
N LYS A 186 10.61 -10.52 -6.43
CA LYS A 186 11.94 -10.43 -5.82
C LYS A 186 12.60 -11.79 -5.62
N ARG A 187 11.86 -12.90 -5.76
CA ARG A 187 12.49 -14.22 -5.78
C ARG A 187 13.24 -14.35 -7.12
N PRO A 188 14.57 -14.62 -7.10
CA PRO A 188 15.31 -14.84 -8.33
C PRO A 188 14.64 -15.95 -9.14
N ARG A 189 14.46 -15.69 -10.44
CA ARG A 189 13.81 -16.60 -11.40
C ARG A 189 14.51 -17.97 -11.47
N ASP A 190 15.73 -18.06 -10.94
CA ASP A 190 16.68 -19.17 -11.09
C ASP A 190 16.39 -20.39 -10.19
N ALA A 191 15.33 -20.37 -9.38
CA ALA A 191 14.93 -21.52 -8.56
C ALA A 191 13.89 -22.45 -9.21
N TRP A 192 13.34 -22.12 -10.39
CA TRP A 192 12.50 -23.08 -11.12
C TRP A 192 13.36 -24.04 -11.93
N ARG A 193 13.64 -25.21 -11.34
CA ARG A 193 14.10 -26.39 -12.07
C ARG A 193 12.85 -27.24 -12.36
N PRO A 194 12.43 -27.44 -13.63
CA PRO A 194 11.34 -28.37 -13.89
C PRO A 194 11.73 -29.77 -13.37
N PRO A 195 10.78 -30.55 -12.83
CA PRO A 195 11.06 -31.92 -12.45
C PRO A 195 11.57 -32.69 -13.67
N ALA A 196 12.60 -33.51 -13.47
CA ALA A 196 13.08 -34.42 -14.52
C ALA A 196 11.95 -35.40 -14.88
N ALA A 197 11.71 -35.57 -16.18
CA ALA A 197 10.75 -36.51 -16.74
C ALA A 197 11.14 -37.96 -16.47
#